data_AF-A0A520DRE4-F1
#
_entry.id   AF-A0A520DRE4-F1
#
_cell.length_a   1.000
_cell.length_b   1.000
_cell.length_c   1.000
_cell.angle_alpha   90.00
_cell.angle_beta   90.00
_cell.angle_gamma   90.00
#
_symmetry.space_group_name_H-M   'P 1'
#
loop_
_entity.id
_entity.type
_entity.pdbx_description
1 polymer ?
#
loop_
_entity_poly.entity_id
_entity_poly.type
_entity_poly.pdbx_seq_one_letter_code
_entity_poly.pdbx_strand_id
1 'polypeptide(L)'
;MSRKIIALAFLCLPLSYTQAQTQSYTQNIEGTSLQFDMLAIPAGTFDMGNNAGAEDEKPLHKVKIDAFWMGKHEVTWNIFEPFLY
;
A
#
# COMPACT_ATOMS: atom_id res chain seq x y z
N MET A 1 60.60 4.40 5.53
CA MET A 1 59.44 4.57 6.44
C MET A 1 58.60 5.73 5.90
N SER A 2 57.55 5.46 5.13
CA SER A 2 56.67 6.47 4.53
C SER A 2 55.29 5.85 4.38
N ARG A 3 54.41 6.12 5.34
CA ARG A 3 53.01 5.69 5.32
C ARG A 3 52.20 6.81 4.69
N LYS A 4 51.86 6.67 3.41
CA LYS A 4 50.86 7.51 2.76
C LYS A 4 49.49 7.13 3.33
N ILE A 5 48.93 8.00 4.16
CA ILE A 5 47.57 7.85 4.69
C ILE A 5 46.63 8.29 3.56
N ILE A 6 45.99 7.32 2.91
CA ILE A 6 44.89 7.58 1.98
C ILE A 6 43.66 7.83 2.85
N ALA A 7 43.24 9.09 2.96
CA ALA A 7 41.97 9.45 3.57
C ALA A 7 40.85 9.02 2.62
N LEU A 8 40.31 7.82 2.86
CA LEU A 8 39.11 7.32 2.20
C LEU A 8 37.92 8.10 2.77
N ALA A 9 37.54 9.18 2.10
CA ALA A 9 36.30 9.89 2.39
C ALA A 9 35.14 8.89 2.21
N PHE A 10 34.54 8.47 3.32
CA PHE A 10 33.29 7.73 3.34
C PHE A 10 32.21 8.65 2.77
N LEU A 11 31.99 8.52 1.47
CA LEU A 11 30.87 9.11 0.75
C LEU A 11 29.60 8.48 1.33
N CYS A 12 29.00 9.17 2.30
CA CYS A 12 27.72 8.81 2.87
C CYS A 12 26.64 9.08 1.80
N LEU A 13 26.47 8.14 0.88
CA LEU A 13 25.30 8.10 0.00
C LEU A 13 24.09 7.89 0.90
N PRO A 14 23.11 8.82 0.96
CA PRO A 14 21.86 8.48 1.60
C PRO A 14 21.28 7.31 0.80
N LEU A 15 21.08 6.17 1.47
CA LEU A 15 20.15 5.17 0.97
C LEU A 15 18.79 5.85 0.92
N SER A 16 18.47 6.47 -0.21
CA SER A 16 17.10 6.78 -0.55
C SER A 16 16.40 5.44 -0.68
N TYR A 17 15.72 5.02 0.39
CA TYR A 17 14.72 3.97 0.30
C TYR A 17 13.63 4.51 -0.62
N THR A 18 13.72 4.18 -1.91
CA THR A 18 12.58 4.35 -2.80
C THR A 18 11.51 3.41 -2.26
N GLN A 19 10.51 3.97 -1.59
CA GLN A 19 9.29 3.22 -1.32
C GLN A 19 8.74 2.90 -2.70
N ALA A 20 8.72 1.61 -3.07
CA ALA A 20 8.16 1.17 -4.33
C ALA A 20 6.73 1.72 -4.40
N GLN A 21 6.52 2.71 -5.26
CA GLN A 21 5.21 3.28 -5.47
C GLN A 21 4.39 2.20 -6.18
N THR A 22 3.63 1.46 -5.39
CA THR A 22 2.64 0.52 -5.88
C THR A 22 1.75 1.28 -6.84
N GLN A 23 1.74 0.93 -8.12
CA GLN A 23 0.87 1.56 -9.10
C GLN A 23 -0.48 0.83 -9.10
N SER A 24 -1.56 1.58 -9.34
CA SER A 24 -2.87 0.99 -9.60
C SER A 24 -2.83 0.16 -10.87
N TYR A 25 -3.57 -0.94 -10.91
CA TYR A 25 -3.60 -1.86 -12.05
C TYR A 25 -5.00 -2.46 -12.24
N THR A 26 -5.22 -3.03 -13.42
CA THR A 26 -6.41 -3.81 -13.72
C THR A 26 -6.04 -5.29 -13.70
N GLN A 27 -6.71 -6.07 -12.85
CA GLN A 27 -6.57 -7.51 -12.75
C GLN A 27 -7.55 -8.19 -13.70
N ASN A 28 -7.03 -9.05 -14.59
CA ASN A 28 -7.86 -9.94 -15.41
C ASN A 28 -8.08 -11.26 -14.68
N ILE A 29 -9.27 -11.85 -14.81
CA ILE A 29 -9.56 -13.18 -14.27
C ILE A 29 -9.30 -14.20 -15.37
N GLU A 30 -8.28 -15.05 -15.15
CA GLU A 30 -7.87 -16.06 -16.12
C GLU A 30 -9.03 -16.98 -16.51
N GLY A 31 -9.13 -17.30 -17.80
CA GLY A 31 -10.22 -18.12 -18.33
C GLY A 31 -11.54 -17.37 -18.55
N THR A 32 -11.61 -16.07 -18.29
CA THR A 32 -12.82 -15.25 -18.51
C THR A 32 -12.50 -13.95 -19.25
N SER A 33 -13.53 -13.22 -19.67
CA SER A 33 -13.41 -11.83 -20.15
C SER A 33 -13.59 -10.79 -19.03
N LEU A 34 -13.56 -11.22 -17.77
CA LEU A 34 -13.83 -10.38 -16.61
C LEU A 34 -12.54 -9.75 -16.07
N GLN A 35 -12.67 -8.53 -15.55
CA GLN A 35 -11.57 -7.77 -14.98
C GLN A 35 -12.06 -6.86 -13.86
N PHE A 36 -11.16 -6.48 -12.95
CA PHE A 36 -11.44 -5.51 -11.89
C PHE A 36 -10.22 -4.63 -11.60
N ASP A 37 -10.47 -3.40 -11.16
CA ASP A 37 -9.42 -2.43 -10.87
C ASP A 37 -8.98 -2.50 -9.40
N MET A 38 -7.66 -2.46 -9.19
CA MET A 38 -7.01 -2.35 -7.89
C MET A 38 -6.30 -1.01 -7.79
N LEU A 39 -6.69 -0.19 -6.81
CA LEU A 39 -6.08 1.10 -6.56
C LEU A 39 -4.98 0.97 -5.53
N ALA A 40 -3.85 1.61 -5.79
CA ALA A 40 -2.79 1.73 -4.81
C ALA A 40 -3.12 2.79 -3.76
N ILE A 41 -3.09 2.39 -2.50
CA ILE A 41 -3.28 3.25 -1.33
C ILE A 41 -1.90 3.47 -0.71
N PRO A 42 -1.42 4.73 -0.61
CA PRO A 42 -0.12 5.02 -0.04
C PRO A 42 -0.09 4.73 1.46
N ALA A 43 1.10 4.43 1.97
CA ALA A 43 1.33 4.37 3.41
C ALA A 43 1.00 5.74 4.04
N GLY A 44 0.46 5.72 5.25
CA GLY A 44 0.01 6.95 5.87
C GLY A 44 -0.52 6.77 7.28
N THR A 45 -1.02 7.86 7.83
CA THR A 45 -1.71 7.87 9.11
C THR A 45 -2.94 8.73 8.98
N PHE A 46 -4.07 8.26 9.50
CA PHE A 46 -5.35 8.95 9.46
C PHE A 46 -6.08 8.80 10.79
N ASP A 47 -7.14 9.59 11.00
CA ASP A 47 -8.02 9.46 12.14
C ASP A 47 -9.13 8.45 11.82
N MET A 48 -9.21 7.35 12.57
CA MET A 48 -10.26 6.34 12.47
C MET A 48 -11.24 6.48 13.65
N GLY A 49 -12.51 6.23 13.38
CA GLY A 49 -13.61 6.33 14.36
C GLY A 49 -14.28 7.71 14.38
N ASN A 50 -15.25 7.87 15.26
CA ASN A 50 -16.05 9.09 15.37
C ASN A 50 -16.53 9.31 16.82
N ASN A 51 -16.02 10.36 17.47
CA ASN A 51 -16.41 10.69 18.86
C ASN A 51 -17.88 11.11 19.01
N ALA A 52 -18.53 11.54 17.93
CA ALA A 52 -19.96 11.87 17.91
C ALA A 52 -20.85 10.73 17.40
N GLY A 53 -20.26 9.57 17.06
CA GLY A 53 -20.96 8.41 16.50
C GLY A 53 -21.59 7.50 17.56
N ALA A 54 -21.97 6.30 17.12
CA ALA A 54 -22.39 5.21 18.01
C ALA A 54 -21.24 4.75 18.93
N GLU A 55 -21.56 3.97 19.97
CA GLU A 55 -20.56 3.55 20.96
C GLU A 55 -19.46 2.66 20.36
N ASP A 56 -19.77 1.89 19.31
CA ASP A 56 -18.82 1.05 18.58
C ASP A 56 -17.99 1.80 17.52
N GLU A 57 -18.32 3.06 17.23
CA GLU A 57 -17.50 3.94 16.37
C GLU A 57 -16.44 4.72 17.16
N LYS A 58 -16.49 4.69 18.49
CA LYS A 58 -15.60 5.44 19.39
C LYS A 58 -14.43 4.60 19.88
N PRO A 59 -13.30 5.23 20.27
CA PRO A 59 -12.99 6.66 20.12
C PRO A 59 -12.36 6.99 18.77
N LEU A 60 -12.35 8.27 18.41
CA LEU A 60 -11.47 8.78 17.36
C LEU A 60 -10.01 8.58 17.77
N HIS A 61 -9.22 7.88 16.95
CA HIS A 61 -7.80 7.60 17.22
C HIS A 61 -6.96 7.54 15.93
N LYS A 62 -5.65 7.76 16.06
CA LYS A 62 -4.71 7.70 14.94
C LYS A 62 -4.37 6.25 14.57
N VAL A 63 -4.55 5.89 13.30
CA VAL A 63 -4.17 4.59 12.75
C VAL A 63 -3.10 4.79 11.69
N LYS A 64 -1.98 4.07 11.82
CA LYS A 64 -0.90 4.01 10.81
C LYS A 64 -1.05 2.74 10.00
N ILE A 65 -0.97 2.86 8.68
CA ILE A 65 -1.03 1.75 7.73
C ILE A 65 0.14 1.83 6.75
N ASP A 66 0.61 0.66 6.33
CA ASP A 66 1.57 0.54 5.22
C ASP A 66 0.84 0.69 3.88
N ALA A 67 1.61 0.85 2.80
CA ALA A 67 1.05 0.93 1.45
C ALA A 67 0.47 -0.44 1.03
N PHE A 68 -0.70 -0.42 0.38
CA PHE A 68 -1.39 -1.63 -0.07
C PHE A 68 -2.28 -1.35 -1.29
N TRP A 69 -2.86 -2.39 -1.89
CA TRP A 69 -3.88 -2.24 -2.93
C TRP A 69 -5.27 -2.54 -2.41
N MET A 70 -6.27 -1.79 -2.88
CA MET A 70 -7.67 -1.99 -2.55
C MET A 70 -8.52 -2.02 -3.82
N GLY A 71 -9.50 -2.91 -3.87
CA GLY A 71 -10.46 -2.96 -4.97
C GLY A 71 -11.18 -1.62 -5.13
N LYS A 72 -11.27 -1.11 -6.36
CA LYS A 72 -11.96 0.15 -6.64
C LYS A 72 -13.45 0.10 -6.30
N HIS A 73 -14.05 -1.07 -6.42
CA HIS A 73 -15.44 -1.34 -6.11
C HIS A 73 -15.53 -2.65 -5.30
N GLU A 74 -16.66 -2.85 -4.64
CA GLU A 74 -17.01 -4.13 -4.03
C GLU A 74 -17.06 -5.24 -5.08
N VAL A 75 -16.80 -6.47 -4.65
CA VAL A 75 -16.87 -7.65 -5.52
C VAL A 75 -18.32 -7.86 -5.95
N THR A 76 -18.57 -7.76 -7.25
CA THR A 76 -19.89 -8.02 -7.82
C THR A 76 -20.14 -9.51 -7.98
N TRP A 77 -21.41 -9.89 -8.15
CA TRP A 77 -21.76 -11.29 -8.33
C TRP A 77 -21.11 -11.92 -9.56
N ASN A 78 -21.04 -11.20 -10.68
CA ASN A 78 -20.38 -11.69 -11.89
C ASN A 78 -18.88 -11.96 -11.69
N ILE A 79 -18.21 -11.20 -10.81
CA ILE A 79 -16.79 -11.41 -10.48
C ILE A 79 -16.61 -12.60 -9.54
N PHE A 80 -17.55 -12.84 -8.64
CA PHE A 80 -17.47 -13.94 -7.68
C PHE A 80 -17.94 -15.28 -8.24
N GLU A 81 -18.96 -15.31 -9.11
CA GLU A 81 -19.53 -16.55 -9.68
C GLU A 81 -18.47 -17.53 -10.23
N PRO A 82 -17.42 -17.10 -10.97
CA PRO A 82 -16.37 -18.00 -11.46
C PRO A 82 -15.57 -18.73 -10.38
N PHE A 83 -15.59 -18.27 -9.12
CA PHE A 83 -14.89 -18.90 -8.00
C PHE A 83 -15.68 -20.05 -7.35
N LEU A 84 -16.97 -20.20 -7.67
CA LEU A 84 -17.83 -21.20 -7.05
C LEU A 84 -17.66 -22.62 -7.60
N TYR A 85 -17.01 -22.76 -8.76
CA TYR A 85 -16.91 -24.00 -9.51
C TYR A 85 -15.44 -24.31 -9.84
#